data_AF-A0A819CG86-F1
#
_entry.id   AF-A0A819CG86-F1
#
_cell.length_a   1.000
_cell.length_b   1.000
_cell.length_c   1.000
_cell.angle_alpha   90.00
_cell.angle_beta   90.00
_cell.angle_gamma   90.00
#
_symmetry.space_group_name_H-M   'P 1'
#
loop_
_entity.id
_entity.type
_entity.pdbx_description
1 polymer ?
#
loop_
_entity_poly.entity_id
_entity_poly.type
_entity_poly.pdbx_seq_one_letter_code
_entity_poly.pdbx_strand_id
1 'polypeptide(L)'
;YASWNVDYLKYDNCNTDGTIPEVRYPIMRDALNASGRPIFFSMCEWGVDTPALWAVNVGNSWRTTGDIRDNWDYMMFNIDINNDFADKAGPGGWNDPDMLEIGNGGMTDAEYSTHFSLWAISKAPLLIGCDVTNMSAATLSTLTNPEVIAVNQDSLGVQGKKVAFASSQFPNASTEIVVANCSTSSKIEPKRLQWTYNSQDGTIRSSLNGKCLSINNCSIDEGAAIVLNECHFNDSQAQCQGKNQQWIVRTSDQTVISQMNGKCLNDNLKHGPNVDAYTCDKQDHQQWLWNVTDGTVRTKHDGQCLTVLQELEVWAGPLSDHSQAVVLLNRGNSGSESITVKWTDIGFSNNQAAVVRDLWARKDLGIFTGSFTSPNINYHSVIMLKITPTRKQILENYN
;
A
#
# COMPACT_ATOMS: atom_id res chain seq x y z
N TYR A 1 0.88 -20.11 30.26
CA TYR A 1 1.85 -19.10 29.77
C TYR A 1 2.53 -18.36 30.91
N ALA A 2 1.81 -17.63 31.77
CA ALA A 2 2.40 -16.86 32.86
C ALA A 2 3.28 -17.68 33.82
N SER A 3 2.85 -18.88 34.22
CA SER A 3 3.64 -19.80 35.07
C SER A 3 4.93 -20.30 34.41
N TRP A 4 5.05 -20.18 33.09
CA TRP A 4 6.26 -20.48 32.32
C TRP A 4 7.09 -19.23 32.01
N ASN A 5 6.73 -18.07 32.57
CA ASN A 5 7.38 -16.79 32.34
C ASN A 5 7.37 -16.32 30.87
N VAL A 6 6.34 -16.68 30.11
CA VAL A 6 6.12 -16.13 28.76
C VAL A 6 5.89 -14.62 28.85
N ASP A 7 6.51 -13.85 27.94
CA ASP A 7 6.39 -12.39 27.86
C ASP A 7 5.60 -11.89 26.64
N TYR A 8 5.32 -12.78 25.69
CA TYR A 8 4.62 -12.47 24.44
C TYR A 8 3.66 -13.62 24.09
N LEU A 9 2.39 -13.31 23.83
CA LEU A 9 1.40 -14.25 23.33
C LEU A 9 0.83 -13.72 22.01
N LYS A 10 1.12 -14.43 20.90
CA LYS A 10 0.30 -14.37 19.68
C LYS A 10 -0.92 -15.28 19.87
N TYR A 11 -2.11 -14.75 19.68
CA TYR A 11 -3.35 -15.50 19.84
C TYR A 11 -4.14 -15.52 18.53
N ASP A 12 -4.23 -16.71 17.95
CA ASP A 12 -4.74 -16.97 16.61
C ASP A 12 -6.28 -17.06 16.58
N ASN A 13 -6.86 -17.05 15.38
CA ASN A 13 -8.30 -17.05 15.13
C ASN A 13 -8.82 -18.33 14.46
N CYS A 14 -7.95 -19.32 14.24
CA CYS A 14 -8.36 -20.66 13.80
C CYS A 14 -9.35 -21.33 14.77
N ASN A 15 -10.18 -22.23 14.25
CA ASN A 15 -11.09 -23.09 15.03
C ASN A 15 -12.06 -22.34 15.97
N THR A 16 -12.59 -21.21 15.51
CA THR A 16 -13.65 -20.46 16.22
C THR A 16 -15.01 -21.18 16.14
N ASP A 17 -15.87 -20.93 17.13
CA ASP A 17 -17.28 -21.35 17.17
C ASP A 17 -18.23 -20.43 16.37
N GLY A 18 -17.66 -19.46 15.65
CA GLY A 18 -18.40 -18.44 14.89
C GLY A 18 -18.62 -17.15 15.66
N THR A 19 -18.28 -17.09 16.95
CA THR A 19 -18.31 -15.84 17.71
C THR A 19 -17.30 -14.85 17.14
N ILE A 20 -17.69 -13.58 17.01
CA ILE A 20 -16.82 -12.55 16.44
C ILE A 20 -15.61 -12.24 17.34
N PRO A 21 -14.46 -11.82 16.78
CA PRO A 21 -13.26 -11.49 17.54
C PRO A 21 -13.48 -10.47 18.65
N GLU A 22 -14.27 -9.42 18.42
CA GLU A 22 -14.53 -8.35 19.40
C GLU A 22 -15.10 -8.89 20.73
N VAL A 23 -15.78 -10.04 20.71
CA VAL A 23 -16.33 -10.69 21.91
C VAL A 23 -15.32 -11.65 22.55
N ARG A 24 -14.55 -12.41 21.75
CA ARG A 24 -13.68 -13.48 22.27
C ARG A 24 -12.32 -12.99 22.78
N TYR A 25 -11.70 -12.03 22.11
CA TYR A 25 -10.36 -11.55 22.46
C TYR A 25 -10.29 -10.87 23.83
N PRO A 26 -11.28 -10.06 24.28
CA PRO A 26 -11.30 -9.50 25.62
C PRO A 26 -11.23 -10.55 26.75
N ILE A 27 -11.78 -11.75 26.53
CA ILE A 27 -11.73 -12.84 27.51
C ILE A 27 -10.29 -13.29 27.74
N MET A 28 -9.49 -13.42 26.67
CA MET A 28 -8.08 -13.77 26.78
C MET A 28 -7.27 -12.62 27.41
N ARG A 29 -7.52 -11.37 27.03
CA ARG A 29 -6.93 -10.19 27.68
C ARG A 29 -7.13 -10.23 29.20
N ASP A 30 -8.37 -10.45 29.64
CA ASP A 30 -8.70 -10.45 31.07
C ASP A 30 -8.00 -11.60 31.81
N ALA A 31 -7.88 -12.77 31.17
CA ALA A 31 -7.13 -13.91 31.71
C ALA A 31 -5.62 -13.62 31.81
N LEU A 32 -5.03 -12.96 30.81
CA LEU A 32 -3.62 -12.52 30.85
C LEU A 32 -3.40 -11.52 31.98
N ASN A 33 -4.25 -10.51 32.11
CA ASN A 33 -4.17 -9.51 33.18
C ASN A 33 -4.33 -10.13 34.57
N ALA A 34 -5.28 -11.07 34.73
CA ALA A 34 -5.52 -11.77 36.00
C ALA A 34 -4.32 -12.62 36.45
N SER A 35 -3.41 -12.96 35.53
CA SER A 35 -2.17 -13.67 35.88
C SER A 35 -1.17 -12.82 36.66
N GLY A 36 -1.32 -11.48 36.63
CA GLY A 36 -0.42 -10.52 37.27
C GLY A 36 0.95 -10.36 36.60
N ARG A 37 1.25 -11.11 35.53
CA ARG A 37 2.47 -10.95 34.73
C ARG A 37 2.17 -10.06 33.51
N PRO A 38 2.98 -9.04 33.22
CA PRO A 38 2.92 -8.34 31.94
C PRO A 38 3.25 -9.30 30.78
N ILE A 39 2.30 -9.50 29.87
CA ILE A 39 2.45 -10.32 28.67
C ILE A 39 1.95 -9.49 27.49
N PHE A 40 2.81 -9.26 26.49
CA PHE A 40 2.41 -8.59 25.26
C PHE A 40 1.36 -9.42 24.53
N PHE A 41 0.19 -8.84 24.26
CA PHE A 41 -0.91 -9.54 23.62
C PHE A 41 -1.01 -9.17 22.14
N SER A 42 -0.51 -10.05 21.27
CA SER A 42 -0.59 -9.92 19.82
C SER A 42 -1.83 -10.66 19.32
N MET A 43 -2.80 -9.91 18.83
CA MET A 43 -4.05 -10.43 18.33
C MET A 43 -3.91 -10.80 16.85
N CYS A 44 -4.35 -12.01 16.48
CA CYS A 44 -4.17 -12.58 15.15
C CYS A 44 -5.52 -13.04 14.57
N GLU A 45 -6.44 -12.10 14.45
CA GLU A 45 -7.78 -12.20 13.84
C GLU A 45 -7.81 -11.93 12.34
N TRP A 46 -6.64 -11.71 11.74
CA TRP A 46 -6.47 -11.57 10.29
C TRP A 46 -7.24 -10.40 9.65
N GLY A 47 -7.53 -9.35 10.42
CA GLY A 47 -8.38 -8.23 10.00
C GLY A 47 -9.88 -8.51 10.06
N VAL A 48 -10.30 -9.72 10.45
CA VAL A 48 -11.72 -10.08 10.60
C VAL A 48 -12.35 -9.17 11.64
N ASP A 49 -13.51 -8.60 11.30
CA ASP A 49 -14.26 -7.70 12.19
C ASP A 49 -13.53 -6.37 12.49
N THR A 50 -12.66 -5.94 11.57
CA THR A 50 -11.98 -4.61 11.58
C THR A 50 -11.35 -4.24 12.93
N PRO A 51 -10.38 -5.04 13.42
CA PRO A 51 -9.78 -4.91 14.75
C PRO A 51 -9.24 -3.51 15.07
N ALA A 52 -8.75 -2.78 14.08
CA ALA A 52 -8.27 -1.41 14.24
C ALA A 52 -9.29 -0.44 14.86
N LEU A 53 -10.59 -0.75 14.84
CA LEU A 53 -11.63 0.10 15.43
C LEU A 53 -11.85 -0.14 16.94
N TRP A 54 -11.41 -1.27 17.49
CA TRP A 54 -11.74 -1.68 18.87
C TRP A 54 -10.59 -2.32 19.65
N ALA A 55 -9.60 -2.91 18.97
CA ALA A 55 -8.54 -3.73 19.56
C ALA A 55 -7.55 -2.95 20.43
N VAL A 56 -7.49 -1.62 20.31
CA VAL A 56 -6.62 -0.76 21.14
C VAL A 56 -6.87 -0.90 22.65
N ASN A 57 -8.11 -1.25 23.04
CA ASN A 57 -8.46 -1.51 24.44
C ASN A 57 -8.34 -2.99 24.83
N VAL A 58 -7.82 -3.82 23.92
CA VAL A 58 -7.80 -5.27 24.04
C VAL A 58 -6.39 -5.83 24.00
N GLY A 59 -5.66 -5.61 22.91
CA GLY A 59 -4.30 -6.11 22.68
C GLY A 59 -3.28 -5.01 22.48
N ASN A 60 -2.02 -5.41 22.35
CA ASN A 60 -0.90 -4.51 22.10
C ASN A 60 -0.51 -4.43 20.62
N SER A 61 -0.90 -5.44 19.82
CA SER A 61 -0.96 -5.35 18.37
C SER A 61 -2.15 -6.16 17.86
N TRP A 62 -2.60 -5.85 16.65
CA TRP A 62 -3.70 -6.58 16.00
C TRP A 62 -3.44 -6.70 14.50
N ARG A 63 -3.64 -7.91 13.96
CA ARG A 63 -3.45 -8.20 12.55
C ARG A 63 -4.48 -7.44 11.72
N THR A 64 -4.04 -6.61 10.78
CA THR A 64 -4.96 -5.88 9.88
C THR A 64 -5.37 -6.69 8.65
N THR A 65 -4.65 -7.79 8.36
CA THR A 65 -4.76 -8.57 7.13
C THR A 65 -4.58 -10.07 7.37
N GLY A 66 -4.87 -10.87 6.33
CA GLY A 66 -4.41 -12.26 6.21
C GLY A 66 -2.89 -12.39 6.15
N ASP A 67 -2.41 -13.63 6.06
CA ASP A 67 -0.99 -13.92 6.20
C ASP A 67 -0.17 -13.35 5.04
N ILE A 68 0.95 -12.72 5.39
CA ILE A 68 1.94 -12.26 4.41
C ILE A 68 2.61 -13.45 3.73
N ARG A 69 3.23 -13.19 2.57
CA ARG A 69 4.08 -14.12 1.85
C ARG A 69 5.31 -13.40 1.37
N ASP A 70 6.42 -14.12 1.22
CA ASP A 70 7.68 -13.59 0.68
C ASP A 70 7.59 -13.36 -0.83
N ASN A 71 6.77 -12.40 -1.23
CA ASN A 71 6.71 -11.85 -2.57
C ASN A 71 6.22 -10.40 -2.51
N TRP A 72 6.56 -9.65 -3.55
CA TRP A 72 6.28 -8.22 -3.65
C TRP A 72 4.79 -7.89 -3.50
N ASP A 73 3.92 -8.61 -4.22
CA ASP A 73 2.50 -8.29 -4.31
C ASP A 73 1.78 -8.47 -2.97
N TYR A 74 2.08 -9.56 -2.24
CA TYR A 74 1.51 -9.80 -0.91
C TYR A 74 2.05 -8.83 0.14
N MET A 75 3.34 -8.48 0.07
CA MET A 75 3.93 -7.46 0.95
C MET A 75 3.24 -6.10 0.74
N MET A 76 3.07 -5.69 -0.52
CA MET A 76 2.37 -4.45 -0.86
C MET A 76 0.88 -4.50 -0.51
N PHE A 77 0.21 -5.62 -0.72
CA PHE A 77 -1.20 -5.79 -0.33
C PHE A 77 -1.40 -5.61 1.18
N ASN A 78 -0.54 -6.25 2.00
CA ASN A 78 -0.67 -6.17 3.45
C ASN A 78 -0.48 -4.74 3.98
N ILE A 79 0.57 -4.06 3.50
CA ILE A 79 0.84 -2.68 3.94
C ILE A 79 -0.20 -1.69 3.43
N ASP A 80 -0.78 -1.91 2.24
CA ASP A 80 -1.82 -1.04 1.68
C ASP A 80 -3.10 -1.07 2.55
N ILE A 81 -3.54 -2.25 3.01
CA ILE A 81 -4.66 -2.36 3.95
C ILE A 81 -4.30 -1.76 5.31
N ASN A 82 -3.11 -2.05 5.82
CA ASN A 82 -2.64 -1.51 7.11
C ASN A 82 -2.60 0.03 7.13
N ASN A 83 -2.29 0.65 5.98
CA ASN A 83 -2.26 2.10 5.81
C ASN A 83 -3.64 2.76 6.00
N ASP A 84 -4.74 2.07 5.69
CA ASP A 84 -6.09 2.61 5.87
C ASP A 84 -6.42 2.90 7.34
N PHE A 85 -5.71 2.23 8.26
CA PHE A 85 -5.92 2.34 9.70
C PHE A 85 -4.83 3.16 10.41
N ALA A 86 -4.03 3.93 9.68
CA ALA A 86 -2.90 4.66 10.24
C ALA A 86 -3.24 5.60 11.41
N ASP A 87 -4.47 6.09 11.49
CA ASP A 87 -4.94 6.94 12.60
C ASP A 87 -5.37 6.17 13.85
N LYS A 88 -5.32 4.84 13.83
CA LYS A 88 -5.74 3.96 14.93
C LYS A 88 -4.58 3.40 15.76
N ALA A 89 -3.38 3.34 15.19
CA ALA A 89 -2.18 2.92 15.92
C ALA A 89 -1.61 4.04 16.79
N GLY A 90 -1.00 3.66 17.91
CA GLY A 90 -0.34 4.57 18.82
C GLY A 90 0.34 3.86 19.99
N PRO A 91 0.97 4.61 20.91
CA PRO A 91 1.57 4.03 22.11
C PRO A 91 0.61 3.12 22.87
N GLY A 92 0.94 1.83 22.92
CA GLY A 92 0.16 0.80 23.61
C GLY A 92 -0.61 -0.16 22.68
N GLY A 93 -0.83 0.20 21.41
CA GLY A 93 -1.59 -0.58 20.45
C GLY A 93 -1.22 -0.27 19.00
N TRP A 94 -0.75 -1.28 18.26
CA TRP A 94 -0.20 -1.12 16.91
C TRP A 94 -0.96 -1.94 15.86
N ASN A 95 -1.18 -1.35 14.69
CA ASN A 95 -1.61 -2.11 13.53
C ASN A 95 -0.48 -3.07 13.11
N ASP A 96 -0.82 -4.32 12.83
CA ASP A 96 0.12 -5.39 12.50
C ASP A 96 -0.13 -5.90 11.07
N PRO A 97 0.68 -5.47 10.07
CA PRO A 97 0.64 -5.98 8.70
C PRO A 97 1.28 -7.36 8.53
N ASP A 98 1.54 -8.08 9.64
CA ASP A 98 2.20 -9.38 9.75
C ASP A 98 3.73 -9.32 9.82
N MET A 99 4.36 -10.49 9.99
CA MET A 99 5.79 -10.66 10.23
C MET A 99 6.68 -10.22 9.04
N LEU A 100 7.96 -9.97 9.30
CA LEU A 100 8.93 -9.64 8.26
C LEU A 100 9.37 -10.89 7.49
N GLU A 101 9.22 -10.86 6.17
CA GLU A 101 9.70 -11.87 5.21
C GLU A 101 11.15 -11.63 4.75
N ILE A 102 11.83 -10.66 5.35
CA ILE A 102 13.17 -10.23 4.95
C ILE A 102 14.18 -11.37 5.09
N GLY A 103 14.75 -11.80 3.96
CA GLY A 103 15.75 -12.86 3.90
C GLY A 103 15.23 -14.26 3.63
N ASN A 104 13.95 -14.44 3.32
CA ASN A 104 13.36 -15.75 3.00
C ASN A 104 13.60 -16.22 1.54
N GLY A 105 14.07 -15.34 0.66
CA GLY A 105 14.60 -15.64 -0.67
C GLY A 105 13.64 -15.44 -1.85
N GLY A 106 12.39 -15.06 -1.61
CA GLY A 106 11.36 -14.78 -2.61
C GLY A 106 11.32 -13.33 -3.11
N MET A 107 12.05 -12.43 -2.47
CA MET A 107 12.24 -11.04 -2.89
C MET A 107 13.72 -10.66 -2.99
N THR A 108 14.01 -9.63 -3.76
CA THR A 108 15.33 -9.00 -3.93
C THR A 108 15.73 -8.17 -2.71
N ASP A 109 17.02 -7.86 -2.57
CA ASP A 109 17.51 -6.99 -1.48
C ASP A 109 16.89 -5.58 -1.50
N ALA A 110 16.56 -5.07 -2.70
CA ALA A 110 15.88 -3.80 -2.87
C ALA A 110 14.44 -3.86 -2.35
N GLU A 111 13.70 -4.91 -2.72
CA GLU A 111 12.35 -5.18 -2.21
C GLU A 111 12.35 -5.38 -0.68
N TYR A 112 13.36 -6.05 -0.12
CA TYR A 112 13.49 -6.18 1.33
C TYR A 112 13.80 -4.86 2.03
N SER A 113 14.57 -3.98 1.41
CA SER A 113 14.79 -2.62 1.92
C SER A 113 13.48 -1.81 1.89
N THR A 114 12.66 -2.00 0.86
CA THR A 114 11.30 -1.45 0.78
C THR A 114 10.40 -1.98 1.88
N HIS A 115 10.32 -3.31 2.05
CA HIS A 115 9.57 -3.98 3.11
C HIS A 115 9.92 -3.39 4.48
N PHE A 116 11.23 -3.33 4.81
CA PHE A 116 11.66 -2.80 6.10
C PHE A 116 11.31 -1.33 6.30
N SER A 117 11.43 -0.51 5.24
CA SER A 117 11.10 0.91 5.29
C SER A 117 9.60 1.16 5.53
N LEU A 118 8.75 0.34 4.90
CA LEU A 118 7.29 0.42 5.00
C LEU A 118 6.79 -0.05 6.38
N TRP A 119 7.36 -1.13 6.93
CA TRP A 119 7.09 -1.55 8.31
C TRP A 119 7.62 -0.53 9.33
N ALA A 120 8.77 0.09 9.04
CA ALA A 120 9.34 1.09 9.92
C ALA A 120 8.49 2.35 9.98
N ILE A 121 8.11 2.91 8.83
CA ILE A 121 7.28 4.12 8.80
C ILE A 121 5.88 3.88 9.35
N SER A 122 5.37 2.64 9.25
CA SER A 122 4.05 2.28 9.77
C SER A 122 4.02 2.00 11.28
N LYS A 123 5.17 1.98 11.96
CA LYS A 123 5.30 1.57 13.37
C LYS A 123 4.84 0.13 13.63
N ALA A 124 4.84 -0.70 12.58
CA ALA A 124 4.50 -2.11 12.70
C ALA A 124 5.49 -2.86 13.60
N PRO A 125 5.07 -3.97 14.24
CA PRO A 125 5.99 -4.89 14.89
C PRO A 125 7.08 -5.39 13.91
N LEU A 126 8.35 -5.28 14.31
CA LEU A 126 9.48 -5.79 13.52
C LEU A 126 9.85 -7.22 13.96
N LEU A 127 9.00 -8.18 13.62
CA LEU A 127 9.19 -9.60 13.96
C LEU A 127 9.89 -10.33 12.81
N ILE A 128 11.13 -10.76 13.00
CA ILE A 128 11.94 -11.45 11.99
C ILE A 128 11.37 -12.85 11.70
N GLY A 129 11.04 -13.13 10.45
CA GLY A 129 10.50 -14.42 10.00
C GLY A 129 11.51 -15.36 9.31
N CYS A 130 12.77 -14.95 9.12
CA CYS A 130 13.77 -15.75 8.40
C CYS A 130 14.64 -16.64 9.30
N ASP A 131 15.40 -17.55 8.68
CA ASP A 131 16.41 -18.36 9.38
C ASP A 131 17.60 -17.48 9.81
N VAL A 132 17.59 -17.08 11.08
CA VAL A 132 18.63 -16.24 11.67
C VAL A 132 19.99 -16.93 11.80
N THR A 133 20.07 -18.26 11.63
CA THR A 133 21.34 -19.00 11.67
C THR A 133 22.08 -18.93 10.33
N ASN A 134 21.41 -18.53 9.26
CA ASN A 134 21.93 -18.52 7.90
C ASN A 134 21.50 -17.26 7.11
N MET A 135 21.67 -16.08 7.70
CA MET A 135 21.39 -14.81 7.02
C MET A 135 22.53 -14.39 6.10
N SER A 136 22.19 -13.83 4.93
CA SER A 136 23.16 -13.11 4.10
C SER A 136 23.62 -11.81 4.80
N ALA A 137 24.77 -11.28 4.40
CA ALA A 137 25.24 -9.98 4.90
C ALA A 137 24.27 -8.84 4.53
N ALA A 138 23.62 -8.90 3.37
CA ALA A 138 22.62 -7.93 2.95
C ALA A 138 21.39 -7.98 3.86
N THR A 139 20.83 -9.17 4.10
CA THR A 139 19.71 -9.41 5.02
C THR A 139 20.01 -8.87 6.42
N LEU A 140 21.19 -9.20 6.98
CA LEU A 140 21.60 -8.71 8.29
C LEU A 140 21.71 -7.19 8.31
N SER A 141 22.31 -6.59 7.27
CA SER A 141 22.45 -5.13 7.15
C SER A 141 21.09 -4.43 7.09
N THR A 142 20.11 -5.01 6.39
CA THR A 142 18.73 -4.52 6.32
C THR A 142 18.06 -4.57 7.70
N LEU A 143 18.02 -5.76 8.32
CA LEU A 143 17.35 -5.99 9.60
C LEU A 143 17.98 -5.23 10.78
N THR A 144 19.23 -4.78 10.64
CA THR A 144 19.97 -4.08 11.70
C THR A 144 20.24 -2.60 11.40
N ASN A 145 19.61 -2.01 10.38
CA ASN A 145 19.82 -0.59 10.08
C ASN A 145 19.29 0.30 11.23
N PRO A 146 20.17 0.95 12.03
CA PRO A 146 19.76 1.62 13.25
C PRO A 146 18.94 2.88 12.97
N GLU A 147 19.11 3.54 11.83
CA GLU A 147 18.37 4.76 11.49
C GLU A 147 16.92 4.46 11.08
N VAL A 148 16.71 3.35 10.36
CA VAL A 148 15.37 2.88 9.99
C VAL A 148 14.64 2.31 11.21
N ILE A 149 15.34 1.55 12.06
CA ILE A 149 14.80 1.09 13.35
C ILE A 149 14.43 2.27 14.25
N ALA A 150 15.24 3.33 14.29
CA ALA A 150 14.92 4.52 15.07
C ALA A 150 13.65 5.22 14.59
N VAL A 151 13.34 5.18 13.28
CA VAL A 151 12.04 5.63 12.78
C VAL A 151 10.92 4.74 13.30
N ASN A 152 11.05 3.41 13.23
CA ASN A 152 10.03 2.48 13.74
C ASN A 152 9.77 2.68 15.24
N GLN A 153 10.84 2.84 16.02
CA GLN A 153 10.82 2.90 17.49
C GLN A 153 10.68 4.33 18.05
N ASP A 154 10.43 5.33 17.21
CA ASP A 154 10.29 6.72 17.66
C ASP A 154 9.12 6.87 18.65
N SER A 155 9.39 7.56 19.76
CA SER A 155 8.50 7.64 20.92
C SER A 155 7.23 8.44 20.71
N LEU A 156 7.12 9.23 19.63
CA LEU A 156 5.85 9.87 19.30
C LEU A 156 4.78 8.83 18.96
N GLY A 157 5.20 7.69 18.42
CA GLY A 157 4.33 6.55 18.17
C GLY A 157 3.23 6.81 17.15
N VAL A 158 3.36 7.82 16.30
CA VAL A 158 2.39 8.10 15.24
C VAL A 158 2.76 7.30 14.01
N GLN A 159 1.87 6.42 13.58
CA GLN A 159 2.00 5.68 12.32
C GLN A 159 2.04 6.65 11.13
N GLY A 160 3.06 6.51 10.30
CA GLY A 160 3.12 7.19 9.01
C GLY A 160 2.15 6.58 8.01
N LYS A 161 1.80 7.35 6.98
CA LYS A 161 0.84 6.96 5.96
C LYS A 161 1.19 7.55 4.60
N LYS A 162 0.54 7.06 3.55
CA LYS A 162 0.55 7.72 2.23
C LYS A 162 0.01 9.15 2.38
N VAL A 163 0.79 10.13 1.94
CA VAL A 163 0.43 11.57 2.01
C VAL A 163 0.31 12.22 0.64
N ALA A 164 1.01 11.67 -0.34
CA ALA A 164 0.91 12.09 -1.72
C ALA A 164 1.30 10.93 -2.63
N PHE A 165 0.91 11.06 -3.89
CA PHE A 165 1.54 10.34 -4.97
C PHE A 165 2.42 11.35 -5.69
N ALA A 166 3.64 10.96 -6.07
CA ALA A 166 4.43 11.88 -6.88
C ALA A 166 3.71 12.05 -8.20
N SER A 167 3.31 13.29 -8.52
CA SER A 167 2.87 13.65 -9.85
C SER A 167 4.00 13.26 -10.79
N SER A 168 3.83 12.19 -11.55
CA SER A 168 4.79 11.88 -12.60
C SER A 168 4.83 13.10 -13.51
N GLN A 169 5.97 13.80 -13.55
CA GLN A 169 6.24 14.76 -14.63
C GLN A 169 6.31 14.05 -16.00
N PHE A 170 6.19 12.72 -16.00
CA PHE A 170 6.20 11.87 -17.17
C PHE A 170 4.84 11.16 -17.33
N PRO A 171 4.12 11.39 -18.43
CA PRO A 171 2.88 10.69 -18.75
C PRO A 171 3.09 9.20 -19.11
N ASN A 172 4.27 8.60 -18.88
CA ASN A 172 4.61 7.27 -19.40
C ASN A 172 4.87 6.19 -18.32
N ALA A 173 4.68 6.49 -17.03
CA ALA A 173 4.64 5.43 -16.02
C ALA A 173 3.50 4.47 -16.37
N SER A 174 3.80 3.17 -16.46
CA SER A 174 2.86 2.12 -16.83
C SER A 174 1.83 1.95 -15.72
N THR A 175 0.79 2.77 -15.72
CA THR A 175 -0.23 2.71 -14.67
C THR A 175 -0.99 1.39 -14.73
N GLU A 176 -0.59 0.47 -13.85
CA GLU A 176 -1.26 -0.80 -13.59
C GLU A 176 -2.67 -0.54 -13.04
N ILE A 177 -3.57 -1.44 -13.40
CA ILE A 177 -4.96 -1.39 -12.96
C ILE A 177 -5.18 -2.51 -11.95
N VAL A 178 -5.60 -2.11 -10.76
CA VAL A 178 -5.77 -3.01 -9.62
C VAL A 178 -7.17 -2.87 -9.03
N VAL A 179 -7.53 -3.83 -8.19
CA VAL A 179 -8.68 -3.74 -7.29
C VAL A 179 -8.18 -3.36 -5.90
N ALA A 180 -8.78 -2.32 -5.29
CA ALA A 180 -8.41 -1.88 -3.96
C ALA A 180 -9.62 -1.33 -3.20
N ASN A 181 -9.47 -1.14 -1.88
CA ASN A 181 -10.51 -0.52 -1.06
C ASN A 181 -10.98 0.81 -1.67
N CYS A 182 -12.30 1.01 -1.71
CA CYS A 182 -12.94 2.22 -2.23
C CYS A 182 -12.73 3.46 -1.34
N SER A 183 -12.04 3.31 -0.20
CA SER A 183 -11.78 4.40 0.74
C SER A 183 -10.94 5.51 0.11
N THR A 184 -11.50 6.71 0.09
CA THR A 184 -10.77 7.95 -0.13
C THR A 184 -10.30 8.45 1.23
N SER A 185 -9.10 8.05 1.67
CA SER A 185 -8.43 8.88 2.68
C SER A 185 -8.39 10.30 2.10
N SER A 186 -8.71 11.33 2.89
CA SER A 186 -8.92 12.71 2.40
C SER A 186 -7.72 13.35 1.69
N LYS A 187 -6.60 12.64 1.59
CA LYS A 187 -5.36 13.02 0.90
C LYS A 187 -5.07 12.22 -0.38
N ILE A 188 -5.83 11.16 -0.68
CA ILE A 188 -5.69 10.33 -1.88
C ILE A 188 -6.59 10.91 -2.97
N GLU A 189 -6.04 11.13 -4.17
CA GLU A 189 -6.76 11.72 -5.31
C GLU A 189 -8.01 10.88 -5.68
N PRO A 190 -9.23 11.35 -5.37
CA PRO A 190 -10.45 10.58 -5.55
C PRO A 190 -10.70 10.19 -7.00
N LYS A 191 -10.17 10.97 -7.96
CA LYS A 191 -10.29 10.67 -9.39
C LYS A 191 -9.62 9.35 -9.81
N ARG A 192 -8.71 8.78 -9.01
CA ARG A 192 -8.08 7.48 -9.31
C ARG A 192 -9.05 6.29 -9.22
N LEU A 193 -10.17 6.47 -8.51
CA LEU A 193 -11.22 5.46 -8.33
C LEU A 193 -12.36 5.63 -9.34
N GLN A 194 -12.33 6.73 -10.11
CA GLN A 194 -13.44 7.17 -10.93
C GLN A 194 -13.21 6.85 -12.40
N TRP A 195 -14.23 6.28 -13.04
CA TRP A 195 -14.17 5.84 -14.42
C TRP A 195 -15.39 6.30 -15.19
N THR A 196 -15.19 6.64 -16.46
CA THR A 196 -16.27 6.99 -17.38
C THR A 196 -16.27 6.01 -18.54
N TYR A 197 -17.42 5.41 -18.83
CA TYR A 197 -17.62 4.60 -20.03
C TYR A 197 -18.33 5.42 -21.11
N ASN A 198 -17.76 5.47 -22.32
CA ASN A 198 -18.41 6.03 -23.49
C ASN A 198 -18.89 4.91 -24.40
N SER A 199 -20.20 4.73 -24.49
CA SER A 199 -20.83 3.68 -25.29
C SER A 199 -20.73 3.91 -26.81
N GLN A 200 -20.43 5.12 -27.27
CA GLN A 200 -20.30 5.43 -28.69
C GLN A 200 -18.97 4.93 -29.27
N ASP A 201 -17.89 5.04 -28.50
CA ASP A 201 -16.55 4.62 -28.93
C ASP A 201 -16.04 3.36 -28.23
N GLY A 202 -16.75 2.89 -27.19
CA GLY A 202 -16.42 1.70 -26.41
C GLY A 202 -15.34 1.94 -25.37
N THR A 203 -14.86 3.17 -25.16
CA THR A 203 -13.75 3.43 -24.23
C THR A 203 -14.20 3.50 -22.78
N ILE A 204 -13.40 2.93 -21.89
CA ILE A 204 -13.46 3.17 -20.45
C ILE A 204 -12.26 4.06 -20.11
N ARG A 205 -12.53 5.23 -19.53
CA ARG A 205 -11.51 6.27 -19.29
C ARG A 205 -11.37 6.57 -17.82
N SER A 206 -10.12 6.70 -17.36
CA SER A 206 -9.85 7.13 -16.00
C SER A 206 -10.13 8.62 -15.84
N SER A 207 -10.84 8.99 -14.77
CA SER A 207 -11.07 10.41 -14.45
C SER A 207 -9.81 11.10 -13.91
N LEU A 208 -8.79 10.33 -13.53
CA LEU A 208 -7.51 10.83 -13.02
C LEU A 208 -6.75 11.63 -14.08
N ASN A 209 -6.63 11.08 -15.28
CA ASN A 209 -5.77 11.61 -16.34
C ASN A 209 -6.41 11.54 -17.75
N GLY A 210 -7.64 11.04 -17.87
CA GLY A 210 -8.38 10.94 -19.14
C GLY A 210 -7.96 9.80 -20.05
N LYS A 211 -6.98 8.98 -19.65
CA LYS A 211 -6.46 7.86 -20.44
C LYS A 211 -7.43 6.68 -20.52
N CYS A 212 -7.21 5.80 -21.50
CA CYS A 212 -8.08 4.68 -21.82
C CYS A 212 -7.59 3.36 -21.21
N LEU A 213 -8.52 2.62 -20.60
CA LEU A 213 -8.33 1.25 -20.15
C LEU A 213 -8.00 0.36 -21.36
N SER A 214 -6.86 -0.32 -21.32
CA SER A 214 -6.26 -0.97 -22.49
C SER A 214 -5.80 -2.39 -22.16
N ILE A 215 -5.95 -3.32 -23.10
CA ILE A 215 -5.19 -4.58 -23.06
C ILE A 215 -3.76 -4.29 -23.51
N ASN A 216 -2.79 -4.66 -22.67
CA ASN A 216 -1.37 -4.40 -22.92
C ASN A 216 -0.86 -5.17 -24.14
N ASN A 217 -0.09 -4.48 -25.00
CA ASN A 217 0.54 -5.04 -26.20
C ASN A 217 -0.39 -5.88 -27.10
N CYS A 218 -1.70 -5.61 -27.04
CA CYS A 218 -2.74 -6.40 -27.70
C CYS A 218 -2.67 -7.92 -27.43
N SER A 219 -2.19 -8.33 -26.26
CA SER A 219 -2.09 -9.75 -25.96
C SER A 219 -3.48 -10.42 -26.05
N ILE A 220 -3.47 -11.62 -26.63
CA ILE A 220 -4.63 -12.52 -26.71
C ILE A 220 -4.53 -13.66 -25.69
N ASP A 221 -3.48 -13.67 -24.88
CA ASP A 221 -3.19 -14.71 -23.91
C ASP A 221 -4.17 -14.64 -22.73
N GLU A 222 -4.35 -15.75 -22.03
CA GLU A 222 -5.08 -15.74 -20.74
C GLU A 222 -4.27 -14.96 -19.71
N GLY A 223 -4.92 -14.08 -18.96
CA GLY A 223 -4.25 -13.21 -17.99
C GLY A 223 -3.51 -12.04 -18.63
N ALA A 224 -3.92 -11.60 -19.82
CA ALA A 224 -3.33 -10.44 -20.47
C ALA A 224 -3.52 -9.19 -19.59
N ALA A 225 -2.42 -8.51 -19.25
CA ALA A 225 -2.42 -7.37 -18.33
C ALA A 225 -3.30 -6.22 -18.84
N ILE A 226 -4.04 -5.60 -17.92
CA ILE A 226 -4.79 -4.37 -18.16
C ILE A 226 -3.97 -3.17 -17.71
N VAL A 227 -3.81 -2.21 -18.61
CA VAL A 227 -3.01 -1.01 -18.41
C VAL A 227 -3.78 0.24 -18.82
N LEU A 228 -3.24 1.39 -18.49
CA LEU A 228 -3.85 2.68 -18.83
C LEU A 228 -2.92 3.47 -19.78
N ASN A 229 -3.38 3.69 -21.01
CA ASN A 229 -2.63 4.32 -22.09
C ASN A 229 -3.35 5.55 -22.65
N GLU A 230 -2.62 6.39 -23.39
CA GLU A 230 -3.24 7.42 -24.22
C GLU A 230 -4.31 6.81 -25.13
N CYS A 231 -5.42 7.53 -25.31
CA CYS A 231 -6.54 7.02 -26.10
C CYS A 231 -6.23 7.07 -27.60
N HIS A 232 -6.18 5.91 -28.24
CA HIS A 232 -5.94 5.68 -29.67
C HIS A 232 -6.98 4.74 -30.32
N PHE A 233 -8.15 4.57 -29.69
CA PHE A 233 -9.26 3.71 -30.15
C PHE A 233 -9.76 4.00 -31.58
N ASN A 234 -9.54 5.21 -32.09
CA ASN A 234 -9.94 5.65 -33.43
C ASN A 234 -8.77 5.72 -34.43
N ASP A 235 -7.58 5.33 -34.01
CA ASP A 235 -6.40 5.30 -34.87
C ASP A 235 -6.27 3.92 -35.54
N SER A 236 -6.65 3.87 -36.82
CA SER A 236 -6.51 2.64 -37.63
C SER A 236 -5.06 2.22 -37.88
N GLN A 237 -4.09 3.11 -37.66
CA GLN A 237 -2.66 2.84 -37.78
C GLN A 237 -2.03 2.42 -36.45
N ALA A 238 -2.72 2.62 -35.31
CA ALA A 238 -2.26 2.15 -34.02
C ALA A 238 -2.26 0.61 -33.94
N GLN A 239 -1.49 0.07 -33.00
CA GLN A 239 -1.50 -1.37 -32.75
C GLN A 239 -2.94 -1.87 -32.54
N CYS A 240 -3.28 -2.94 -33.26
CA CYS A 240 -4.60 -3.58 -33.22
C CYS A 240 -5.76 -2.66 -33.60
N GLN A 241 -5.46 -1.63 -34.40
CA GLN A 241 -6.44 -0.70 -34.95
C GLN A 241 -7.26 -0.01 -33.84
N GLY A 242 -6.67 0.18 -32.66
CA GLY A 242 -7.33 0.77 -31.49
C GLY A 242 -8.30 -0.14 -30.73
N LYS A 243 -8.56 -1.36 -31.22
CA LYS A 243 -9.53 -2.29 -30.59
C LYS A 243 -9.15 -2.72 -29.18
N ASN A 244 -7.86 -2.67 -28.83
CA ASN A 244 -7.38 -3.02 -27.49
C ASN A 244 -7.87 -2.05 -26.40
N GLN A 245 -8.53 -0.94 -26.76
CA GLN A 245 -9.12 0.04 -25.84
C GLN A 245 -10.65 0.09 -25.90
N GLN A 246 -11.27 -0.81 -26.66
CA GLN A 246 -12.71 -0.84 -26.87
C GLN A 246 -13.33 -1.99 -26.10
N TRP A 247 -14.32 -1.65 -25.28
CA TRP A 247 -14.99 -2.54 -24.35
C TRP A 247 -16.50 -2.49 -24.59
N ILE A 248 -17.17 -3.58 -24.21
CA ILE A 248 -18.62 -3.69 -24.13
C ILE A 248 -18.97 -3.88 -22.67
N VAL A 249 -19.55 -2.85 -22.04
CA VAL A 249 -20.12 -2.98 -20.70
C VAL A 249 -21.53 -3.56 -20.84
N ARG A 250 -21.71 -4.81 -20.43
CA ARG A 250 -22.98 -5.52 -20.53
C ARG A 250 -23.72 -5.47 -19.20
N THR A 251 -24.86 -4.79 -19.16
CA THR A 251 -25.66 -4.64 -17.93
C THR A 251 -26.39 -5.91 -17.51
N SER A 252 -26.67 -6.83 -18.44
CA SER A 252 -27.46 -8.05 -18.15
C SER A 252 -26.72 -9.06 -17.27
N ASP A 253 -25.40 -9.16 -17.42
CA ASP A 253 -24.55 -10.06 -16.63
C ASP A 253 -23.38 -9.32 -15.97
N GLN A 254 -23.41 -7.97 -15.98
CA GLN A 254 -22.43 -7.08 -15.35
C GLN A 254 -20.98 -7.28 -15.82
N THR A 255 -20.77 -7.94 -16.97
CA THR A 255 -19.44 -8.15 -17.53
C THR A 255 -18.95 -6.96 -18.35
N VAL A 256 -17.63 -6.79 -18.39
CA VAL A 256 -16.94 -5.84 -19.27
C VAL A 256 -16.10 -6.64 -20.26
N ILE A 257 -16.46 -6.60 -21.54
CA ILE A 257 -15.92 -7.52 -22.56
C ILE A 257 -15.07 -6.74 -23.57
N SER A 258 -13.85 -7.19 -23.81
CA SER A 258 -12.97 -6.64 -24.83
C SER A 258 -13.50 -6.88 -26.24
N GLN A 259 -13.61 -5.82 -27.04
CA GLN A 259 -13.97 -5.93 -28.46
C GLN A 259 -12.83 -6.48 -29.33
N MET A 260 -11.60 -6.53 -28.80
CA MET A 260 -10.44 -7.06 -29.52
C MET A 260 -10.45 -8.58 -29.58
N ASN A 261 -10.65 -9.24 -28.43
CA ASN A 261 -10.46 -10.68 -28.28
C ASN A 261 -11.63 -11.40 -27.58
N GLY A 262 -12.68 -10.68 -27.20
CA GLY A 262 -13.88 -11.26 -26.56
C GLY A 262 -13.69 -11.68 -25.10
N LYS A 263 -12.54 -11.39 -24.49
CA LYS A 263 -12.25 -11.70 -23.08
C LYS A 263 -12.92 -10.72 -22.13
N CYS A 264 -13.17 -11.17 -20.91
CA CYS A 264 -13.76 -10.37 -19.85
C CYS A 264 -12.67 -9.70 -19.00
N LEU A 265 -12.94 -8.48 -18.55
CA LEU A 265 -12.20 -7.83 -17.48
C LEU A 265 -12.38 -8.65 -16.19
N ASN A 266 -11.27 -9.04 -15.59
CA ASN A 266 -11.22 -10.07 -14.58
C ASN A 266 -10.38 -9.60 -13.39
N ASP A 267 -10.95 -9.69 -12.19
CA ASP A 267 -10.22 -9.52 -10.93
C ASP A 267 -9.50 -10.85 -10.60
N ASN A 268 -8.17 -10.84 -10.65
CA ASN A 268 -7.36 -12.05 -10.53
C ASN A 268 -7.13 -12.44 -9.07
N LEU A 269 -8.12 -13.14 -8.51
CA LEU A 269 -8.08 -13.63 -7.12
C LEU A 269 -6.93 -14.60 -6.79
N LYS A 270 -6.13 -15.06 -7.77
CA LYS A 270 -5.02 -16.00 -7.56
C LYS A 270 -3.65 -15.33 -7.47
N HIS A 271 -3.48 -14.13 -8.03
CA HIS A 271 -2.16 -13.51 -8.24
C HIS A 271 -2.11 -12.03 -7.80
N GLY A 272 -2.47 -11.75 -6.54
CA GLY A 272 -2.48 -10.38 -6.01
C GLY A 272 -3.67 -9.55 -6.53
N PRO A 273 -3.74 -8.24 -6.24
CA PRO A 273 -4.89 -7.38 -6.57
C PRO A 273 -4.97 -6.99 -8.06
N ASN A 274 -4.52 -7.84 -8.97
CA ASN A 274 -4.29 -7.48 -10.37
C ASN A 274 -5.54 -7.68 -11.23
N VAL A 275 -5.79 -6.74 -12.14
CA VAL A 275 -6.86 -6.84 -13.13
C VAL A 275 -6.29 -7.29 -14.47
N ASP A 276 -6.84 -8.37 -15.01
CA ASP A 276 -6.41 -8.94 -16.29
C ASP A 276 -7.59 -9.15 -17.26
N ALA A 277 -7.28 -9.54 -18.49
CA ALA A 277 -8.26 -10.06 -19.45
C ALA A 277 -8.21 -11.59 -19.47
N TYR A 278 -9.36 -12.20 -19.17
CA TYR A 278 -9.49 -13.66 -19.07
C TYR A 278 -10.73 -14.16 -19.83
N THR A 279 -10.74 -15.43 -20.20
CA THR A 279 -11.91 -16.09 -20.78
C THR A 279 -13.15 -15.85 -19.89
N CYS A 280 -14.25 -15.42 -20.51
CA CYS A 280 -15.47 -15.08 -19.81
C CYS A 280 -16.14 -16.32 -19.18
N ASP A 281 -16.12 -16.42 -17.86
CA ASP A 281 -16.85 -17.43 -17.08
C ASP A 281 -18.08 -16.84 -16.35
N LYS A 282 -18.17 -15.50 -16.30
CA LYS A 282 -19.27 -14.72 -15.71
C LYS A 282 -19.49 -14.96 -14.21
N GLN A 283 -18.47 -15.46 -13.52
CA GLN A 283 -18.49 -15.53 -12.06
C GLN A 283 -18.29 -14.14 -11.45
N ASP A 284 -18.50 -14.00 -10.15
CA ASP A 284 -18.56 -12.69 -9.47
C ASP A 284 -17.24 -11.88 -9.58
N HIS A 285 -16.08 -12.53 -9.80
CA HIS A 285 -14.79 -11.87 -10.06
C HIS A 285 -14.63 -11.29 -11.48
N GLN A 286 -15.61 -11.51 -12.37
CA GLN A 286 -15.70 -10.87 -13.69
C GLN A 286 -16.89 -9.91 -13.81
N GLN A 287 -17.57 -9.65 -12.68
CA GLN A 287 -18.75 -8.80 -12.62
C GLN A 287 -18.43 -7.47 -11.92
N TRP A 288 -18.77 -6.38 -12.59
CA TRP A 288 -18.40 -5.03 -12.20
C TRP A 288 -19.65 -4.16 -12.02
N LEU A 289 -19.81 -3.62 -10.82
CA LEU A 289 -20.89 -2.75 -10.39
C LEU A 289 -20.50 -1.29 -10.64
N TRP A 290 -21.21 -0.63 -11.55
CA TRP A 290 -20.97 0.77 -11.93
C TRP A 290 -21.81 1.70 -11.06
N ASN A 291 -21.16 2.55 -10.26
CA ASN A 291 -21.84 3.56 -9.46
C ASN A 291 -21.74 4.93 -10.14
N VAL A 292 -22.85 5.36 -10.73
CA VAL A 292 -22.94 6.65 -11.45
C VAL A 292 -22.87 7.87 -10.53
N THR A 293 -23.12 7.70 -9.22
CA THR A 293 -23.15 8.82 -8.26
C THR A 293 -21.75 9.27 -7.88
N ASP A 294 -20.86 8.32 -7.60
CA ASP A 294 -19.48 8.59 -7.18
C ASP A 294 -18.45 8.30 -8.28
N GLY A 295 -18.88 7.73 -9.41
CA GLY A 295 -18.04 7.39 -10.57
C GLY A 295 -17.24 6.09 -10.40
N THR A 296 -17.43 5.35 -9.31
CA THR A 296 -16.66 4.13 -9.03
C THR A 296 -17.14 2.93 -9.83
N VAL A 297 -16.22 2.01 -10.13
CA VAL A 297 -16.50 0.69 -10.71
C VAL A 297 -16.02 -0.33 -9.70
N ARG A 298 -16.92 -1.18 -9.21
CA ARG A 298 -16.65 -2.06 -8.06
C ARG A 298 -16.76 -3.53 -8.41
N THR A 299 -15.91 -4.37 -7.86
CA THR A 299 -16.06 -5.82 -7.92
C THR A 299 -17.37 -6.25 -7.26
N LYS A 300 -18.03 -7.26 -7.80
CA LYS A 300 -19.28 -7.76 -7.22
C LYS A 300 -19.06 -8.61 -5.97
N HIS A 301 -17.95 -9.35 -5.91
CA HIS A 301 -17.71 -10.34 -4.85
C HIS A 301 -17.38 -9.72 -3.49
N ASP A 302 -16.66 -8.59 -3.44
CA ASP A 302 -16.25 -7.94 -2.20
C ASP A 302 -16.41 -6.40 -2.19
N GLY A 303 -16.91 -5.81 -3.27
CA GLY A 303 -17.25 -4.38 -3.33
C GLY A 303 -16.05 -3.43 -3.40
N GLN A 304 -14.84 -3.95 -3.65
CA GLN A 304 -13.63 -3.15 -3.86
C GLN A 304 -13.66 -2.39 -5.20
N CYS A 305 -12.91 -1.31 -5.31
CA CYS A 305 -12.90 -0.43 -6.46
C CYS A 305 -11.79 -0.77 -7.46
N LEU A 306 -12.16 -0.82 -8.74
CA LEU A 306 -11.22 -0.71 -9.85
C LEU A 306 -10.48 0.62 -9.73
N THR A 307 -9.16 0.60 -9.74
CA THR A 307 -8.38 1.81 -9.54
C THR A 307 -7.10 1.84 -10.36
N VAL A 308 -6.69 3.06 -10.70
CA VAL A 308 -5.36 3.31 -11.23
C VAL A 308 -4.37 3.21 -10.09
N LEU A 309 -3.47 2.24 -10.17
CA LEU A 309 -2.32 2.16 -9.29
C LEU A 309 -1.40 3.33 -9.59
N GLN A 310 -1.15 4.16 -8.58
CA GLN A 310 -0.16 5.20 -8.69
C GLN A 310 1.18 4.61 -8.24
N GLU A 311 2.06 4.37 -9.21
CA GLU A 311 3.31 3.64 -9.03
C GLU A 311 4.36 4.39 -8.19
N LEU A 312 4.18 5.69 -7.96
CA LEU A 312 5.13 6.53 -7.22
C LEU A 312 4.45 7.11 -5.99
N GLU A 313 4.86 6.65 -4.82
CA GLU A 313 4.22 6.98 -3.56
C GLU A 313 5.14 7.80 -2.64
N VAL A 314 4.54 8.74 -1.93
CA VAL A 314 5.17 9.47 -0.83
C VAL A 314 4.43 9.12 0.45
N TRP A 315 5.13 8.44 1.34
CA TRP A 315 4.66 8.16 2.70
C TRP A 315 5.36 9.08 3.68
N ALA A 316 4.64 9.52 4.71
CA ALA A 316 5.23 10.35 5.75
C ALA A 316 4.59 10.12 7.12
N GLY A 317 5.39 10.31 8.17
CA GLY A 317 4.95 10.29 9.55
C GLY A 317 5.81 11.23 10.42
N PRO A 318 5.20 11.99 11.35
CA PRO A 318 5.95 12.85 12.26
C PRO A 318 6.79 12.00 13.23
N LEU A 319 7.94 12.55 13.62
CA LEU A 319 8.78 12.00 14.68
C LEU A 319 8.78 12.91 15.91
N SER A 320 9.20 12.36 17.05
CA SER A 320 9.21 13.03 18.35
C SER A 320 10.06 14.31 18.42
N ASP A 321 11.04 14.45 17.53
CA ASP A 321 11.92 15.62 17.42
C ASP A 321 11.43 16.68 16.43
N HIS A 322 10.15 16.62 16.03
CA HIS A 322 9.50 17.49 15.04
C HIS A 322 10.01 17.34 13.60
N SER A 323 10.87 16.37 13.33
CA SER A 323 11.17 15.97 11.95
C SER A 323 10.06 15.10 11.37
N GLN A 324 10.14 14.84 10.07
CA GLN A 324 9.29 13.90 9.35
C GLN A 324 10.14 12.73 8.86
N ALA A 325 9.72 11.50 9.14
CA ALA A 325 10.15 10.35 8.38
C ALA A 325 9.40 10.36 7.05
N VAL A 326 10.09 10.15 5.94
CA VAL A 326 9.51 10.12 4.60
C VAL A 326 10.02 8.90 3.84
N VAL A 327 9.12 8.19 3.18
CA VAL A 327 9.44 7.09 2.26
C VAL A 327 9.02 7.51 0.86
N LEU A 328 9.98 7.51 -0.06
CA LEU A 328 9.77 7.71 -1.50
C LEU A 328 9.83 6.34 -2.18
N LEU A 329 8.69 5.81 -2.54
CA LEU A 329 8.54 4.44 -3.04
C LEU A 329 8.24 4.44 -4.54
N ASN A 330 9.06 3.74 -5.32
CA ASN A 330 8.68 3.32 -6.66
C ASN A 330 8.13 1.90 -6.59
N ARG A 331 6.80 1.77 -6.65
CA ARG A 331 6.08 0.49 -6.69
C ARG A 331 5.74 0.03 -8.10
N GLY A 332 6.24 0.70 -9.13
CA GLY A 332 6.05 0.28 -10.51
C GLY A 332 6.80 -1.00 -10.82
N ASN A 333 6.56 -1.55 -12.01
CA ASN A 333 7.06 -2.87 -12.40
C ASN A 333 8.33 -2.83 -13.28
N SER A 334 8.82 -1.64 -13.63
CA SER A 334 10.05 -1.49 -14.43
C SER A 334 10.64 -0.09 -14.33
N GLY A 335 11.91 0.04 -14.76
CA GLY A 335 12.57 1.34 -14.90
C GLY A 335 12.99 1.99 -13.58
N SER A 336 13.28 3.29 -13.66
CA SER A 336 13.68 4.10 -12.52
C SER A 336 13.06 5.48 -12.65
N GLU A 337 12.54 6.03 -11.56
CA GLU A 337 11.75 7.26 -11.59
C GLU A 337 12.28 8.30 -10.61
N SER A 338 11.93 9.56 -10.85
CA SER A 338 12.22 10.65 -9.92
C SER A 338 10.98 10.95 -9.08
N ILE A 339 11.12 10.88 -7.76
CA ILE A 339 10.01 11.10 -6.82
C ILE A 339 10.28 12.38 -6.04
N THR A 340 9.26 13.25 -5.98
CA THR A 340 9.33 14.53 -5.26
C THR A 340 8.41 14.51 -4.05
N VAL A 341 8.95 14.84 -2.88
CA VAL A 341 8.15 15.19 -1.69
C VAL A 341 8.06 16.70 -1.57
N LYS A 342 6.85 17.23 -1.47
CA LYS A 342 6.63 18.66 -1.16
C LYS A 342 6.45 18.83 0.34
N TRP A 343 6.96 19.93 0.88
CA TRP A 343 6.81 20.29 2.30
C TRP A 343 5.36 20.37 2.74
N THR A 344 4.49 20.87 1.85
CA THR A 344 3.05 20.92 2.09
C THR A 344 2.41 19.55 2.30
N ASP A 345 2.96 18.49 1.69
CA ASP A 345 2.40 17.13 1.80
C ASP A 345 2.68 16.53 3.19
N ILE A 346 3.81 16.92 3.79
CA ILE A 346 4.31 16.44 5.09
C ILE A 346 4.05 17.43 6.24
N GLY A 347 3.23 18.45 6.01
CA GLY A 347 2.80 19.40 7.05
C GLY A 347 3.79 20.52 7.38
N PHE A 348 4.83 20.73 6.56
CA PHE A 348 5.72 21.88 6.65
C PHE A 348 5.23 23.03 5.76
N SER A 349 5.63 24.26 6.08
CA SER A 349 5.37 25.41 5.22
C SER A 349 6.23 25.35 3.95
N ASN A 350 5.72 25.90 2.85
CA ASN A 350 6.44 25.87 1.56
C ASN A 350 7.76 26.68 1.57
N ASN A 351 7.93 27.58 2.52
CA ASN A 351 9.17 28.35 2.73
C ASN A 351 10.08 27.77 3.83
N GLN A 352 9.72 26.63 4.42
CA GLN A 352 10.52 25.99 5.46
C GLN A 352 11.81 25.44 4.87
N ALA A 353 12.96 25.90 5.37
CA ALA A 353 14.24 25.25 5.10
C ALA A 353 14.40 24.02 6.01
N ALA A 354 14.71 22.86 5.45
CA ALA A 354 14.87 21.61 6.18
C ALA A 354 16.11 20.83 5.71
N VAL A 355 16.79 20.17 6.65
CA VAL A 355 17.87 19.22 6.39
C VAL A 355 17.24 17.91 5.92
N VAL A 356 17.71 17.37 4.80
CA VAL A 356 17.29 16.07 4.28
C VAL A 356 18.41 15.07 4.47
N ARG A 357 18.12 13.95 5.15
CA ARG A 357 19.06 12.84 5.37
C ARG A 357 18.48 11.55 4.81
N ASP A 358 19.28 10.80 4.06
CA ASP A 358 18.97 9.45 3.59
C ASP A 358 19.42 8.42 4.64
N LEU A 359 18.48 7.60 5.11
CA LEU A 359 18.66 6.63 6.19
C LEU A 359 19.24 5.29 5.72
N TRP A 360 19.13 4.98 4.42
CA TRP A 360 19.77 3.82 3.82
C TRP A 360 21.22 4.14 3.46
N ALA A 361 21.45 5.30 2.83
CA ALA A 361 22.80 5.78 2.53
C ALA A 361 23.53 6.37 3.75
N ARG A 362 22.82 6.58 4.87
CA ARG A 362 23.31 7.23 6.12
C ARG A 362 24.00 8.56 5.86
N LYS A 363 23.43 9.34 4.95
CA LYS A 363 24.07 10.52 4.37
C LYS A 363 23.15 11.73 4.39
N ASP A 364 23.68 12.86 4.84
CA ASP A 364 23.01 14.14 4.69
C ASP A 364 23.09 14.58 3.22
N LEU A 365 21.93 14.84 2.63
CA LEU A 365 21.80 15.23 1.22
C LEU A 365 21.85 16.76 1.04
N GLY A 366 21.66 17.52 2.12
CA GLY A 366 21.74 18.98 2.13
C GLY A 366 20.53 19.64 2.78
N ILE A 367 20.41 20.95 2.57
CA ILE A 367 19.28 21.77 3.03
C ILE A 367 18.43 22.16 1.83
N PHE A 368 17.13 21.89 1.92
CA PHE A 368 16.16 22.15 0.85
C PHE A 368 15.00 23.01 1.38
N THR A 369 14.32 23.71 0.47
CA THR A 369 13.17 24.57 0.79
C THR A 369 12.01 24.22 -0.14
N GLY A 370 10.81 24.07 0.41
CA GLY A 370 9.56 23.78 -0.30
C GLY A 370 9.41 22.33 -0.79
N SER A 371 10.48 21.68 -1.21
CA SER A 371 10.45 20.29 -1.69
C SER A 371 11.83 19.66 -1.76
N PHE A 372 11.87 18.34 -1.86
CA PHE A 372 13.04 17.57 -2.23
C PHE A 372 12.68 16.52 -3.29
N THR A 373 13.54 16.37 -4.31
CA THR A 373 13.38 15.37 -5.37
C THR A 373 14.56 14.40 -5.33
N SER A 374 14.25 13.11 -5.19
CA SER A 374 15.23 12.05 -5.36
C SER A 374 15.16 11.50 -6.79
N PRO A 375 16.26 11.56 -7.56
CA PRO A 375 16.30 10.96 -8.89
C PRO A 375 16.56 9.45 -8.82
N ASN A 376 16.21 8.75 -9.91
CA ASN A 376 16.64 7.36 -10.19
C ASN A 376 16.27 6.33 -9.11
N ILE A 377 15.06 6.40 -8.57
CA ILE A 377 14.54 5.34 -7.70
C ILE A 377 14.08 4.20 -8.60
N ASN A 378 14.85 3.11 -8.64
CA ASN A 378 14.51 1.90 -9.39
C ASN A 378 13.14 1.35 -8.96
N TYR A 379 12.49 0.65 -9.87
CA TYR A 379 11.28 -0.11 -9.56
C TYR A 379 11.50 -1.04 -8.36
N HIS A 380 10.44 -1.22 -7.58
CA HIS A 380 10.42 -1.94 -6.29
C HIS A 380 11.40 -1.42 -5.22
N SER A 381 12.00 -0.25 -5.44
CA SER A 381 12.98 0.34 -4.52
C SER A 381 12.42 1.56 -3.80
N VAL A 382 13.10 1.92 -2.73
CA VAL A 382 12.71 3.02 -1.85
C VAL A 382 13.92 3.91 -1.55
N ILE A 383 13.66 5.19 -1.31
CA ILE A 383 14.53 6.00 -0.44
C ILE A 383 13.76 6.34 0.83
N MET A 384 14.38 6.10 1.97
CA MET A 384 13.85 6.49 3.27
C MET A 384 14.65 7.68 3.81
N LEU A 385 13.94 8.76 4.12
CA LEU A 385 14.49 10.04 4.52
C LEU A 385 14.05 10.40 5.94
N LYS A 386 14.91 11.14 6.63
CA LYS A 386 14.51 12.00 7.75
C LYS A 386 14.66 13.45 7.33
N ILE A 387 13.59 14.22 7.47
CA ILE A 387 13.50 15.61 7.04
C ILE A 387 13.27 16.50 8.27
N THR A 388 14.30 17.24 8.65
CA THR A 388 14.34 18.01 9.89
C THR A 388 14.29 19.51 9.60
N PRO A 389 13.26 20.25 10.04
CA PRO A 389 13.22 21.70 9.92
C PRO A 389 14.47 22.35 10.52
N THR A 390 15.08 23.29 9.80
CA THR A 390 16.19 24.07 10.35
C THR A 390 15.67 25.02 11.44
N ARG A 391 16.46 25.17 12.52
CA ARG A 391 16.08 25.86 13.77
C ARG A 391 15.62 27.32 13.62
N LYS A 392 15.83 27.95 12.46
CA LYS A 392 15.56 29.39 12.24
C LYS A 392 14.07 29.76 12.16
N GLN A 393 13.16 28.78 12.08
CA GLN A 393 11.70 29.03 12.00
C GLN A 393 10.85 28.33 13.08
N ILE A 394 11.42 27.42 13.87
CA ILE A 394 10.71 26.81 15.01
C ILE A 394 10.35 27.88 16.06
N LEU A 395 11.10 28.99 16.12
CA LEU A 395 10.84 30.10 17.06
C LEU A 395 9.91 31.20 16.49
N GLU A 396 9.67 31.24 15.18
CA GLU A 396 8.81 32.27 14.55
C GLU A 396 7.33 31.85 14.52
N ASN A 397 7.04 30.54 14.52
CA ASN A 397 5.67 30.03 14.54
C ASN A 397 5.08 29.90 15.97
N TYR A 398 5.86 30.20 17.01
CA TYR A 398 5.46 30.09 18.42
C TYR A 398 5.56 31.43 19.19
N ASN A 399 5.77 32.56 18.50
CA ASN A 399 5.74 33.91 19.08
C ASN A 399 4.59 34.74 18.50
#